data_AF-A0A1A6C351-F1
#
_entry.id   AF-A0A1A6C351-F1
#
_cell.length_a   1.000
_cell.length_b   1.000
_cell.length_c   1.000
_cell.angle_alpha   90.00
_cell.angle_beta   90.00
_cell.angle_gamma   90.00
#
_symmetry.space_group_name_H-M   'P 1'
#
loop_
_entity.id
_entity.type
_entity.pdbx_description
1 polymer ?
#
loop_
_entity_poly.entity_id
_entity_poly.type
_entity_poly.pdbx_seq_one_letter_code
_entity_poly.pdbx_strand_id
1 'polypeptide(L)'
;MPNHVINRVVVVDGDPEALRQFLSQNDEGESYFDFEKLVPMPESLNIQSGSVGRIGHQLYYSDNPSVLDYWIIEKIRAYREAHPECAKLSDLEVARVAYKGSEEERLGHLYEENRKRYGATTWYEWACNNWGTKWNAYDYDEVDGLREFVFDTAWSPAEPIYRKLAEILPEHRILIGCFDEGSCFACLYVLQDGELEVTYIDTGDNAFYAACYGVTEKFTWDDEADEEVEIELPETSLVEYAVEHDLFDSEVPS
;
A
#
# COMPACT_ATOMS: atom_id res chain seq x y z
N MET A 1 -11.52 -6.71 6.67
CA MET A 1 -10.79 -5.43 6.79
C MET A 1 -9.34 -5.70 6.43
N PRO A 2 -8.57 -4.74 5.87
CA PRO A 2 -7.13 -4.93 5.77
C PRO A 2 -6.54 -5.08 7.18
N ASN A 3 -5.32 -5.61 7.27
CA ASN A 3 -4.49 -5.42 8.44
C ASN A 3 -3.92 -4.00 8.38
N HIS A 4 -3.93 -3.29 9.49
CA HIS A 4 -3.45 -1.92 9.62
C HIS A 4 -1.99 -1.89 10.10
N VAL A 5 -1.21 -1.01 9.51
CA VAL A 5 0.16 -0.72 9.93
C VAL A 5 0.23 0.76 10.26
N ILE A 6 0.46 1.07 11.54
CA ILE A 6 0.69 2.44 11.98
C ILE A 6 2.06 2.90 11.46
N ASN A 7 2.16 4.16 11.06
CA ASN A 7 3.40 4.81 10.70
C ASN A 7 3.50 6.11 11.49
N ARG A 8 4.41 6.15 12.46
CA ARG A 8 4.72 7.38 13.19
C ARG A 8 5.97 8.01 12.58
N VAL A 9 5.81 9.23 12.08
CA VAL A 9 6.87 9.99 11.42
C VAL A 9 7.34 11.09 12.36
N VAL A 10 8.66 11.18 12.58
CA VAL A 10 9.29 12.23 13.40
C VAL A 10 10.39 12.91 12.60
N VAL A 11 10.26 14.22 12.37
CA VAL A 11 11.29 15.06 11.76
C VAL A 11 12.25 15.53 12.85
N VAL A 12 13.42 14.88 12.91
CA VAL A 12 14.46 15.18 13.90
C VAL A 12 15.25 16.43 13.49
N ASP A 13 15.61 16.52 12.20
CA ASP A 13 16.29 17.68 11.61
C ASP A 13 15.72 18.03 10.23
N GLY A 14 15.82 19.30 9.86
CA GLY A 14 15.17 19.90 8.69
C GLY A 14 13.87 20.65 9.01
N ASP A 15 13.36 21.41 8.04
CA ASP A 15 12.10 22.16 8.17
C ASP A 15 10.90 21.22 7.97
N PRO A 16 10.07 20.95 9.01
CA PRO A 16 8.92 20.06 8.89
C PRO A 16 7.86 20.59 7.91
N GLU A 17 7.81 21.90 7.70
CA GLU A 17 6.84 22.53 6.80
C GLU A 17 7.04 22.11 5.33
N ALA A 18 8.23 21.62 4.97
CA ALA A 18 8.51 21.02 3.67
C ALA A 18 7.58 19.84 3.34
N LEU A 19 7.04 19.15 4.35
CA LEU A 19 6.12 18.03 4.19
C LEU A 19 4.69 18.46 3.86
N ARG A 20 4.31 19.73 4.14
CA ARG A 20 2.93 20.22 3.93
C ARG A 20 2.46 20.02 2.49
N GLN A 21 3.38 20.17 1.54
CA GLN A 21 3.05 20.03 0.13
C GLN A 21 2.51 18.63 -0.20
N PHE A 22 2.88 17.61 0.56
CA PHE A 22 2.46 16.21 0.38
C PHE A 22 1.17 15.87 1.14
N LEU A 23 0.50 16.83 1.78
CA LEU A 23 -0.80 16.61 2.40
C LEU A 23 -1.93 16.99 1.46
N SER A 24 -2.98 16.16 1.42
CA SER A 24 -4.24 16.44 0.72
C SER A 24 -5.40 16.35 1.70
N GLN A 25 -6.59 16.81 1.27
CA GLN A 25 -7.82 16.67 2.04
C GLN A 25 -8.82 15.83 1.27
N ASN A 26 -9.56 14.97 1.95
CA ASN A 26 -10.68 14.23 1.37
C ASN A 26 -11.94 15.12 1.24
N ASP A 27 -13.01 14.58 0.68
CA ASP A 27 -14.27 15.30 0.48
C ASP A 27 -14.94 15.75 1.80
N GLU A 28 -14.54 15.14 2.93
CA GLU A 28 -15.01 15.46 4.28
C GLU A 28 -14.12 16.52 4.98
N GLY A 29 -13.02 16.93 4.32
CA GLY A 29 -12.07 17.93 4.83
C GLY A 29 -10.99 17.37 5.74
N GLU A 30 -10.90 16.05 5.88
CA GLU A 30 -9.87 15.37 6.67
C GLU A 30 -8.57 15.29 5.88
N SER A 31 -7.47 15.66 6.53
CA SER A 31 -6.13 15.60 5.93
C SER A 31 -5.63 14.17 5.84
N TYR A 32 -4.80 13.88 4.83
CA TYR A 32 -4.04 12.64 4.72
C TYR A 32 -2.69 12.87 4.05
N PHE A 33 -1.71 12.01 4.34
CA PHE A 33 -0.41 12.03 3.70
C PHE A 33 -0.49 11.41 2.30
N ASP A 34 -0.42 12.23 1.27
CA ASP A 34 -0.84 11.88 -0.08
C ASP A 34 0.32 11.31 -0.92
N PHE A 35 0.34 9.99 -1.04
CA PHE A 35 1.32 9.25 -1.84
C PHE A 35 1.30 9.66 -3.33
N GLU A 36 0.16 10.09 -3.87
CA GLU A 36 0.05 10.55 -5.27
C GLU A 36 0.91 11.79 -5.54
N LYS A 37 1.17 12.61 -4.52
CA LYS A 37 2.02 13.80 -4.66
C LYS A 37 3.51 13.47 -4.69
N LEU A 38 3.89 12.30 -4.20
CA LEU A 38 5.28 11.82 -4.19
C LEU A 38 5.56 10.90 -5.37
N VAL A 39 4.68 9.91 -5.58
CA VAL A 39 4.78 8.90 -6.63
C VAL A 39 3.41 8.78 -7.30
N PRO A 40 3.13 9.57 -8.35
CA PRO A 40 1.80 9.63 -8.95
C PRO A 40 1.46 8.38 -9.77
N MET A 41 0.25 7.86 -9.57
CA MET A 41 -0.32 6.77 -10.36
C MET A 41 -0.87 7.29 -11.68
N PRO A 42 -0.51 6.67 -12.82
CA PRO A 42 -1.15 6.97 -14.10
C PRO A 42 -2.67 6.77 -14.07
N GLU A 43 -3.43 7.76 -14.55
CA GLU A 43 -4.91 7.76 -14.53
C GLU A 43 -5.52 6.51 -15.19
N SER A 44 -4.90 5.99 -16.26
CA SER A 44 -5.40 4.80 -16.96
C SER A 44 -5.37 3.52 -16.12
N LEU A 45 -4.58 3.50 -15.03
CA LEU A 45 -4.56 2.40 -14.06
C LEU A 45 -5.69 2.52 -13.04
N ASN A 46 -6.33 3.68 -12.88
CA ASN A 46 -7.42 3.90 -11.94
C ASN A 46 -8.74 3.26 -12.41
N ILE A 47 -8.71 1.94 -12.58
CA ILE A 47 -9.79 1.08 -13.03
C ILE A 47 -9.87 -0.13 -12.11
N GLN A 48 -11.07 -0.67 -11.94
CA GLN A 48 -11.29 -1.80 -11.05
C GLN A 48 -10.41 -3.02 -11.41
N SER A 49 -9.73 -3.58 -10.41
CA SER A 49 -9.13 -4.91 -10.51
C SER A 49 -10.22 -5.96 -10.34
N GLY A 50 -10.44 -6.79 -11.36
CA GLY A 50 -11.58 -7.70 -11.36
C GLY A 50 -11.56 -8.75 -12.46
N SER A 51 -12.53 -9.66 -12.38
CA SER A 51 -12.69 -10.76 -13.35
C SER A 51 -13.00 -10.27 -14.76
N VAL A 52 -13.78 -9.19 -14.92
CA VAL A 52 -14.19 -8.66 -16.24
C VAL A 52 -12.96 -8.30 -17.09
N GLY A 53 -12.05 -7.48 -16.54
CA GLY A 53 -10.82 -7.11 -17.24
C GLY A 53 -9.86 -8.29 -17.44
N ARG A 54 -9.77 -9.20 -16.45
CA ARG A 54 -8.95 -10.41 -16.56
C ARG A 54 -9.45 -11.35 -17.66
N ILE A 55 -10.76 -11.57 -17.73
CA ILE A 55 -11.42 -12.36 -18.78
C ILE A 55 -11.13 -11.74 -20.14
N GLY A 56 -11.36 -10.44 -20.28
CA GLY A 56 -11.02 -9.69 -21.48
C GLY A 56 -9.57 -9.88 -21.90
N HIS A 57 -8.64 -9.62 -20.98
CA HIS A 57 -7.21 -9.74 -21.24
C HIS A 57 -6.84 -11.15 -21.72
N GLN A 58 -7.35 -12.19 -21.06
CA GLN A 58 -7.09 -13.57 -21.44
C GLN A 58 -7.74 -13.96 -22.78
N LEU A 59 -8.97 -13.52 -23.06
CA LEU A 59 -9.65 -13.79 -24.33
C LEU A 59 -8.86 -13.25 -25.53
N TYR A 60 -8.29 -12.04 -25.42
CA TYR A 60 -7.66 -11.35 -26.55
C TYR A 60 -6.14 -11.46 -26.58
N TYR A 61 -5.47 -11.72 -25.44
CA TYR A 61 -4.01 -11.67 -25.30
C TYR A 61 -3.37 -12.90 -24.65
N SER A 62 -4.13 -13.98 -24.39
CA SER A 62 -3.56 -15.29 -24.02
C SER A 62 -3.57 -16.27 -25.19
N ASP A 63 -2.46 -16.98 -25.39
CA ASP A 63 -2.34 -18.06 -26.37
C ASP A 63 -3.09 -19.34 -25.95
N ASN A 64 -3.29 -19.52 -24.64
CA ASN A 64 -4.06 -20.62 -24.06
C ASN A 64 -4.93 -20.10 -22.91
N PRO A 65 -6.08 -19.49 -23.22
CA PRO A 65 -6.92 -18.88 -22.20
C PRO A 65 -7.54 -19.96 -21.29
N SER A 66 -7.08 -20.00 -20.04
CA SER A 66 -7.74 -20.79 -18.99
C SER A 66 -9.16 -20.32 -18.68
N VAL A 67 -9.59 -19.18 -19.24
CA VAL A 67 -10.90 -18.55 -19.01
C VAL A 67 -12.08 -19.23 -19.70
N LEU A 68 -11.85 -20.32 -20.43
CA LEU A 68 -12.96 -21.17 -20.91
C LEU A 68 -13.57 -21.97 -19.74
N ASP A 69 -13.96 -21.26 -18.69
CA ASP A 69 -14.69 -21.74 -17.52
C ASP A 69 -16.21 -21.62 -17.77
N TYR A 70 -16.98 -22.14 -16.81
CA TYR A 70 -18.42 -22.41 -16.93
C TYR A 70 -19.25 -21.25 -17.55
N TRP A 71 -19.03 -20.00 -17.10
CA TRP A 71 -19.78 -18.83 -17.55
C TRP A 71 -19.51 -18.43 -19.01
N ILE A 72 -18.27 -18.58 -19.48
CA ILE A 72 -17.91 -18.29 -20.88
C ILE A 72 -18.48 -19.39 -21.79
N ILE A 73 -18.45 -20.65 -21.34
CA ILE A 73 -19.02 -21.78 -22.08
C ILE A 73 -20.52 -21.60 -22.32
N GLU A 74 -21.28 -21.14 -21.33
CA GLU A 74 -22.71 -20.86 -21.51
C GLU A 74 -22.96 -19.77 -22.55
N LYS A 75 -22.18 -18.69 -22.54
CA LYS A 75 -22.29 -17.62 -23.53
C LYS A 75 -21.90 -18.09 -24.93
N ILE A 76 -20.86 -18.93 -25.05
CA ILE A 76 -20.49 -19.58 -26.32
C ILE A 76 -21.64 -20.45 -26.84
N ARG A 77 -22.25 -21.27 -25.99
CA ARG A 77 -23.37 -22.15 -26.37
C ARG A 77 -24.57 -21.35 -26.88
N ALA A 78 -24.98 -20.33 -26.12
CA ALA A 78 -26.07 -19.44 -26.51
C ALA A 78 -25.76 -18.71 -27.83
N TYR A 79 -24.52 -18.26 -28.01
CA TYR A 79 -24.10 -17.60 -29.24
C TYR A 79 -24.15 -18.55 -30.44
N ARG A 80 -23.68 -19.79 -30.31
CA ARG A 80 -23.73 -20.81 -31.37
C ARG A 80 -25.15 -21.22 -31.74
N GLU A 81 -26.05 -21.29 -30.76
CA GLU A 81 -27.47 -21.58 -31.02
C GLU A 81 -28.12 -20.47 -31.85
N ALA A 82 -27.80 -19.21 -31.56
CA ALA A 82 -28.27 -18.06 -32.31
C ALA A 82 -27.57 -17.87 -33.68
N HIS A 83 -26.34 -18.37 -33.83
CA HIS A 83 -25.49 -18.17 -35.02
C HIS A 83 -24.90 -19.51 -35.53
N PRO A 84 -25.72 -20.38 -36.17
CA PRO A 84 -25.28 -21.70 -36.65
C PRO A 84 -24.10 -21.65 -37.63
N GLU A 85 -23.89 -20.53 -38.34
CA GLU A 85 -22.75 -20.29 -39.23
C GLU A 85 -21.39 -20.36 -38.50
N CYS A 86 -21.36 -20.10 -37.19
CA CYS A 86 -20.17 -20.19 -36.36
C CYS A 86 -19.80 -21.64 -35.99
N ALA A 87 -20.54 -22.65 -36.45
CA ALA A 87 -20.32 -24.06 -36.10
C ALA A 87 -18.88 -24.57 -36.34
N LYS A 88 -18.16 -23.99 -37.31
CA LYS A 88 -16.77 -24.38 -37.63
C LYS A 88 -15.70 -23.60 -36.84
N LEU A 89 -16.07 -22.53 -36.16
CA LEU A 89 -15.15 -21.74 -35.35
C LEU A 89 -14.80 -22.50 -34.07
N SER A 90 -13.57 -22.34 -33.60
CA SER A 90 -13.15 -22.76 -32.27
C SER A 90 -13.90 -22.00 -31.17
N ASP A 91 -13.89 -22.53 -29.95
CA ASP A 91 -14.55 -21.88 -28.82
C ASP A 91 -13.96 -20.50 -28.50
N LEU A 92 -12.65 -20.32 -28.68
CA LEU A 92 -12.00 -19.02 -28.51
C LEU A 92 -12.42 -18.01 -29.58
N GLU A 93 -12.54 -18.45 -30.84
CA GLU A 93 -13.05 -17.59 -31.92
C GLU A 93 -14.49 -17.17 -31.66
N VAL A 94 -15.36 -18.10 -31.24
CA VAL A 94 -16.74 -17.77 -30.87
C VAL A 94 -16.77 -16.84 -29.66
N ALA A 95 -15.96 -17.08 -28.63
CA ALA A 95 -15.90 -16.22 -27.46
C ALA A 95 -15.52 -14.78 -27.84
N ARG A 96 -14.47 -14.59 -28.64
CA ARG A 96 -14.06 -13.25 -29.10
C ARG A 96 -15.17 -12.53 -29.86
N VAL A 97 -15.93 -13.23 -30.69
CA VAL A 97 -17.07 -12.61 -31.40
C VAL A 97 -18.23 -12.34 -30.44
N ALA A 98 -18.54 -13.26 -29.52
CA ALA A 98 -19.64 -13.13 -28.55
C ALA A 98 -19.40 -12.03 -27.49
N TYR A 99 -18.14 -11.67 -27.24
CA TYR A 99 -17.73 -10.58 -26.34
C TYR A 99 -17.34 -9.29 -27.08
N LYS A 100 -17.56 -9.22 -28.39
CA LYS A 100 -17.30 -8.00 -29.14
C LYS A 100 -18.24 -6.87 -28.69
N GLY A 101 -17.68 -5.69 -28.44
CA GLY A 101 -18.38 -4.51 -27.92
C GLY A 101 -18.71 -4.59 -26.43
N SER A 102 -18.23 -5.60 -25.71
CA SER A 102 -18.50 -5.74 -24.27
C SER A 102 -17.44 -5.04 -23.41
N GLU A 103 -17.73 -4.93 -22.12
CA GLU A 103 -16.81 -4.34 -21.16
C GLU A 103 -15.54 -5.20 -20.99
N GLU A 104 -15.64 -6.52 -21.14
CA GLU A 104 -14.49 -7.42 -21.18
C GLU A 104 -13.55 -7.08 -22.34
N GLU A 105 -14.04 -6.84 -23.56
CA GLU A 105 -13.16 -6.44 -24.68
C GLU A 105 -12.46 -5.11 -24.37
N ARG A 106 -13.22 -4.10 -23.91
CA ARG A 106 -12.68 -2.78 -23.57
C ARG A 106 -11.60 -2.86 -22.49
N LEU A 107 -11.91 -3.50 -21.35
CA LEU A 107 -10.98 -3.63 -20.23
C LEU A 107 -9.80 -4.55 -20.57
N GLY A 108 -10.00 -5.59 -21.38
CA GLY A 108 -8.93 -6.48 -21.82
C GLY A 108 -7.85 -5.74 -22.62
N HIS A 109 -8.26 -4.87 -23.54
CA HIS A 109 -7.35 -4.00 -24.27
C HIS A 109 -6.64 -3.00 -23.35
N LEU A 110 -7.38 -2.37 -22.43
CA LEU A 110 -6.82 -1.41 -21.49
C LEU A 110 -5.81 -2.06 -20.52
N TYR A 111 -6.11 -3.26 -20.00
CA TYR A 111 -5.21 -4.03 -19.15
C TYR A 111 -3.90 -4.35 -19.87
N GLU A 112 -3.97 -4.75 -21.15
CA GLU A 112 -2.77 -5.04 -21.93
C GLU A 112 -1.94 -3.78 -22.23
N GLU A 113 -2.59 -2.65 -22.51
CA GLU A 113 -1.92 -1.36 -22.70
C GLU A 113 -1.21 -0.91 -21.41
N ASN A 114 -1.92 -0.94 -20.28
CA ASN A 114 -1.39 -0.59 -18.97
C ASN A 114 -0.21 -1.51 -18.60
N ARG A 115 -0.35 -2.82 -18.77
CA ARG A 115 0.71 -3.79 -18.47
C ARG A 115 1.98 -3.50 -19.27
N LYS A 116 1.85 -3.14 -20.55
CA LYS A 116 3.00 -2.79 -21.41
C LYS A 116 3.67 -1.48 -21.01
N ARG A 117 2.89 -0.49 -20.58
CA ARG A 117 3.41 0.85 -20.27
C ARG A 117 3.98 0.96 -18.87
N TYR A 118 3.32 0.34 -17.90
CA TYR A 118 3.57 0.57 -16.48
C TYR A 118 3.93 -0.71 -15.71
N GLY A 119 3.96 -1.86 -16.38
CA GLY A 119 4.21 -3.15 -15.72
C GLY A 119 3.06 -3.64 -14.84
N ALA A 120 1.93 -2.92 -14.80
CA ALA A 120 0.75 -3.25 -14.01
C ALA A 120 -0.51 -3.12 -14.85
N THR A 121 -1.54 -3.91 -14.54
CA THR A 121 -2.82 -3.87 -15.28
C THR A 121 -3.80 -2.83 -14.73
N THR A 122 -3.75 -2.59 -13.43
CA THR A 122 -4.68 -1.75 -12.65
C THR A 122 -3.98 -1.08 -11.48
N TRP A 123 -4.70 -0.20 -10.78
CA TRP A 123 -4.22 0.52 -9.60
C TRP A 123 -3.69 -0.42 -8.53
N TYR A 124 -4.31 -1.60 -8.35
CA TYR A 124 -3.99 -2.49 -7.24
C TYR A 124 -2.55 -2.99 -7.30
N GLU A 125 -2.18 -3.59 -8.44
CA GLU A 125 -0.82 -4.09 -8.66
C GLU A 125 0.19 -2.95 -8.70
N TRP A 126 -0.19 -1.81 -9.29
CA TRP A 126 0.67 -0.65 -9.37
C TRP A 126 0.97 -0.07 -7.98
N ALA A 127 -0.05 0.16 -7.14
CA ALA A 127 0.10 0.69 -5.79
C ALA A 127 0.98 -0.23 -4.93
N CYS A 128 0.71 -1.54 -4.93
CA CYS A 128 1.56 -2.49 -4.20
C CYS A 128 3.03 -2.42 -4.64
N ASN A 129 3.29 -2.28 -5.95
CA ASN A 129 4.66 -2.25 -6.47
C ASN A 129 5.36 -0.89 -6.32
N ASN A 130 4.63 0.23 -6.29
CA ASN A 130 5.20 1.59 -6.37
C ASN A 130 5.03 2.40 -5.09
N TRP A 131 4.04 2.08 -4.26
CA TRP A 131 3.86 2.64 -2.91
C TRP A 131 4.22 1.63 -1.82
N GLY A 132 4.36 0.34 -2.16
CA GLY A 132 4.68 -0.72 -1.19
C GLY A 132 3.47 -1.20 -0.38
N THR A 133 2.34 -0.53 -0.51
CA THR A 133 1.07 -0.83 0.18
C THR A 133 -0.09 -0.74 -0.81
N LYS A 134 -1.26 -1.26 -0.42
CA LYS A 134 -2.45 -1.34 -1.27
C LYS A 134 -3.07 0.00 -1.59
N TRP A 135 -3.13 0.88 -0.59
CA TRP A 135 -3.89 2.12 -0.64
C TRP A 135 -2.99 3.29 -0.24
N ASN A 136 -3.48 4.49 -0.52
CA ASN A 136 -2.88 5.71 0.01
C ASN A 136 -2.96 5.72 1.55
N ALA A 137 -2.26 6.64 2.22
CA ALA A 137 -2.36 6.78 3.66
C ALA A 137 -3.80 7.15 4.09
N TYR A 138 -4.17 6.73 5.29
CA TYR A 138 -5.44 7.07 5.92
C TYR A 138 -5.25 7.22 7.43
N ASP A 139 -6.29 7.62 8.16
CA ASP A 139 -6.26 7.86 9.62
C ASP A 139 -5.07 8.75 10.04
N TYR A 140 -4.86 9.85 9.32
CA TYR A 140 -3.77 10.79 9.56
C TYR A 140 -4.09 11.74 10.72
N ASP A 141 -3.12 11.94 11.61
CA ASP A 141 -3.22 12.90 12.73
C ASP A 141 -1.87 13.57 13.03
N GLU A 142 -1.90 14.86 13.39
CA GLU A 142 -0.71 15.63 13.77
C GLU A 142 -0.54 15.61 15.29
N VAL A 143 0.52 14.95 15.77
CA VAL A 143 0.86 14.86 17.21
C VAL A 143 1.54 16.15 17.68
N ASP A 144 2.50 16.65 16.90
CA ASP A 144 3.17 17.95 17.08
C ASP A 144 3.32 18.66 15.73
N GLY A 145 2.18 19.00 15.12
CA GLY A 145 2.14 19.55 13.78
C GLY A 145 2.80 18.63 12.76
N LEU A 146 3.57 19.19 11.81
CA LEU A 146 4.34 18.40 10.84
C LEU A 146 5.67 17.87 11.37
N ARG A 147 6.05 18.24 12.61
CA ARG A 147 7.27 17.72 13.24
C ARG A 147 7.07 16.27 13.69
N GLU A 148 5.87 15.93 14.14
CA GLU A 148 5.48 14.56 14.47
C GLU A 148 4.03 14.31 14.10
N PHE A 149 3.78 13.28 13.28
CA PHE A 149 2.45 12.89 12.85
C PHE A 149 2.37 11.38 12.65
N VAL A 150 1.14 10.86 12.61
CA VAL A 150 0.85 9.46 12.40
C VAL A 150 -0.08 9.28 11.22
N PHE A 151 -0.01 8.12 10.57
CA PHE A 151 -1.01 7.65 9.62
C PHE A 151 -0.95 6.13 9.48
N ASP A 152 -2.04 5.56 9.00
CA ASP A 152 -2.13 4.13 8.71
C ASP A 152 -1.93 3.81 7.23
N THR A 153 -1.45 2.59 7.02
CA THR A 153 -1.35 1.94 5.71
C THR A 153 -1.91 0.53 5.77
N ALA A 154 -2.36 0.03 4.62
CA ALA A 154 -2.86 -1.33 4.52
C ALA A 154 -1.73 -2.34 4.30
N TRP A 155 -1.69 -3.39 5.10
CA TRP A 155 -0.84 -4.60 4.95
C TRP A 155 0.67 -4.43 5.16
N SER A 156 1.24 -3.27 4.86
CA SER A 156 2.68 -3.04 4.88
C SER A 156 3.00 -1.55 4.98
N PRO A 157 4.19 -1.18 5.52
CA PRO A 157 4.69 0.19 5.45
C PRO A 157 4.87 0.64 4.00
N ALA A 158 4.82 1.96 3.78
CA ALA A 158 4.98 2.55 2.45
C ALA A 158 6.46 2.82 2.11
N GLU A 159 7.34 1.82 2.20
CA GLU A 159 8.80 1.99 2.01
C GLU A 159 9.18 2.78 0.74
N PRO A 160 8.61 2.51 -0.45
CA PRO A 160 8.89 3.31 -1.65
C PRO A 160 8.60 4.80 -1.49
N ILE A 161 7.60 5.17 -0.69
CA ILE A 161 7.28 6.57 -0.38
C ILE A 161 8.35 7.18 0.53
N TYR A 162 8.83 6.43 1.52
CA TYR A 162 9.90 6.89 2.42
C TYR A 162 11.21 7.07 1.66
N ARG A 163 11.51 6.15 0.74
CA ARG A 163 12.67 6.28 -0.16
C ARG A 163 12.53 7.51 -1.04
N LYS A 164 11.32 7.80 -1.52
CA LYS A 164 11.09 9.01 -2.31
C LYS A 164 11.29 10.28 -1.50
N LEU A 165 10.86 10.28 -0.23
CA LEU A 165 11.15 11.38 0.70
C LEU A 165 12.65 11.56 0.89
N ALA A 166 13.41 10.46 1.06
CA ALA A 166 14.86 10.51 1.22
C ALA A 166 15.54 11.22 0.04
N GLU A 167 15.16 10.82 -1.19
CA GLU A 167 15.70 11.40 -2.42
C GLU A 167 15.46 12.92 -2.55
N ILE A 168 14.28 13.40 -2.14
CA ILE A 168 13.87 14.80 -2.37
C ILE A 168 14.12 15.72 -1.18
N LEU A 169 14.32 15.15 0.02
CA LEU A 169 14.65 15.85 1.26
C LEU A 169 16.00 15.34 1.83
N PRO A 170 17.11 15.44 1.08
CA PRO A 170 18.39 14.86 1.51
C PRO A 170 19.00 15.52 2.76
N GLU A 171 18.60 16.75 3.07
CA GLU A 171 19.04 17.50 4.26
C GLU A 171 18.19 17.19 5.50
N HIS A 172 17.09 16.45 5.35
CA HIS A 172 16.22 16.10 6.47
C HIS A 172 16.68 14.81 7.13
N ARG A 173 16.45 14.73 8.44
CA ARG A 173 16.65 13.52 9.23
C ARG A 173 15.31 13.11 9.82
N ILE A 174 14.76 12.00 9.34
CA ILE A 174 13.40 11.58 9.65
C ILE A 174 13.43 10.14 10.16
N LEU A 175 12.76 9.89 11.28
CA LEU A 175 12.49 8.55 11.80
C LEU A 175 11.05 8.16 11.44
N ILE A 176 10.86 6.91 11.02
CA ILE A 176 9.53 6.36 10.76
C ILE A 176 9.41 5.01 11.50
N GLY A 177 8.64 5.01 12.58
CA GLY A 177 8.32 3.81 13.34
C GLY A 177 7.07 3.16 12.78
N CYS A 178 7.17 1.89 12.37
CA CYS A 178 6.08 1.13 11.80
C CYS A 178 5.78 -0.11 12.65
N PHE A 179 4.49 -0.33 12.95
CA PHE A 179 4.05 -1.50 13.70
C PHE A 179 2.78 -2.09 13.10
N ASP A 180 2.77 -3.39 12.85
CA ASP A 180 1.61 -4.12 12.36
C ASP A 180 0.63 -4.44 13.49
N GLU A 181 -0.66 -4.11 13.35
CA GLU A 181 -1.65 -4.33 14.42
C GLU A 181 -1.81 -5.82 14.80
N GLY A 182 -1.50 -6.72 13.87
CA GLY A 182 -1.50 -8.17 14.08
C GLY A 182 -0.21 -8.68 14.70
N SER A 183 0.72 -7.79 15.06
CA SER A 183 2.06 -8.11 15.57
C SER A 183 2.86 -9.04 14.65
N CYS A 184 2.61 -9.00 13.33
CA CYS A 184 3.33 -9.81 12.36
C CYS A 184 4.75 -9.27 12.10
N PHE A 185 4.94 -7.95 12.21
CA PHE A 185 6.23 -7.29 12.03
C PHE A 185 6.23 -5.90 12.67
N ALA A 186 7.43 -5.40 12.96
CA ALA A 186 7.71 -4.02 13.33
C ALA A 186 9.03 -3.59 12.69
N CYS A 187 9.15 -2.32 12.33
CA CYS A 187 10.39 -1.79 11.74
C CYS A 187 10.56 -0.29 12.00
N LEU A 188 11.82 0.12 12.15
CA LEU A 188 12.23 1.51 12.19
C LEU A 188 12.92 1.84 10.86
N TYR A 189 12.44 2.87 10.17
CA TYR A 189 13.14 3.47 9.05
C TYR A 189 13.86 4.74 9.50
N VAL A 190 15.08 4.90 9.00
CA VAL A 190 15.91 6.08 9.22
C VAL A 190 16.21 6.69 7.86
N LEU A 191 15.74 7.93 7.67
CA LEU A 191 16.03 8.73 6.50
C LEU A 191 17.10 9.75 6.87
N GLN A 192 18.25 9.68 6.20
CA GLN A 192 19.37 10.58 6.44
C GLN A 192 20.30 10.62 5.20
N ASP A 193 20.86 11.80 4.91
CA ASP A 193 21.83 12.01 3.83
C ASP A 193 21.32 11.56 2.44
N GLY A 194 20.02 11.65 2.22
CA GLY A 194 19.35 11.21 0.99
C GLY A 194 19.13 9.70 0.86
N GLU A 195 19.48 8.93 1.89
CA GLU A 195 19.36 7.48 1.93
C GLU A 195 18.27 7.03 2.92
N LEU A 196 17.78 5.80 2.74
CA LEU A 196 16.81 5.17 3.62
C LEU A 196 17.38 3.84 4.14
N GLU A 197 17.56 3.75 5.45
CA GLU A 197 17.92 2.53 6.16
C GLU A 197 16.70 1.97 6.89
N VAL A 198 16.65 0.63 7.04
CA VAL A 198 15.57 -0.07 7.73
C VAL A 198 16.14 -1.05 8.74
N THR A 199 15.58 -1.05 9.95
CA THR A 199 15.85 -2.03 10.99
C THR A 199 14.55 -2.74 11.36
N TYR A 200 14.54 -4.07 11.28
CA TYR A 200 13.42 -4.88 11.77
C TYR A 200 13.51 -5.04 13.28
N ILE A 201 12.41 -4.80 13.96
CA ILE A 201 12.30 -4.84 15.43
C ILE A 201 11.43 -6.04 15.83
N ASP A 202 11.78 -6.67 16.94
CA ASP A 202 10.96 -7.75 17.52
C ASP A 202 9.59 -7.18 17.95
N THR A 203 8.50 -7.82 17.54
CA THR A 203 7.15 -7.36 17.88
C THR A 203 6.80 -7.53 19.37
N GLY A 204 7.62 -8.29 20.12
CA GLY A 204 7.58 -8.34 21.59
C GLY A 204 8.33 -7.18 22.28
N ASP A 205 8.93 -6.26 21.53
CA ASP A 205 9.56 -5.06 22.08
C ASP A 205 8.49 -4.02 22.47
N ASN A 206 8.09 -4.06 23.73
CA ASN A 206 7.10 -3.14 24.29
C ASN A 206 7.55 -1.67 24.25
N ALA A 207 8.86 -1.39 24.24
CA ALA A 207 9.37 -0.03 24.14
C ALA A 207 9.16 0.51 22.73
N PHE A 208 9.46 -0.29 21.71
CA PHE A 208 9.20 0.10 20.32
C PHE A 208 7.71 0.23 20.02
N TYR A 209 6.89 -0.68 20.55
CA TYR A 209 5.43 -0.58 20.46
C TYR A 209 4.93 0.74 21.06
N ALA A 210 5.35 1.06 22.30
CA ALA A 210 4.98 2.31 22.97
C ALA A 210 5.44 3.54 22.17
N ALA A 211 6.66 3.52 21.62
CA ALA A 211 7.20 4.58 20.79
C ALA A 211 6.37 4.82 19.52
N CYS A 212 5.92 3.76 18.84
CA CYS A 212 5.11 3.86 17.61
C CYS A 212 3.70 4.39 17.88
N TYR A 213 3.02 3.85 18.89
CA TYR A 213 1.64 4.20 19.20
C TYR A 213 1.49 5.44 20.10
N GLY A 214 2.57 5.88 20.75
CA GLY A 214 2.55 6.98 21.73
C GLY A 214 1.68 6.69 22.93
N VAL A 215 1.56 5.42 23.28
CA VAL A 215 0.80 4.97 24.44
C VAL A 215 1.74 4.78 25.61
N THR A 216 1.40 5.40 26.72
CA THR A 216 2.10 5.25 28.01
C THR A 216 1.25 4.48 29.03
N GLU A 217 0.02 4.09 28.63
CA GLU A 217 -0.93 3.45 29.51
C GLU A 217 -0.94 1.91 29.36
N LYS A 218 -1.36 1.25 30.45
CA LYS A 218 -1.45 -0.21 30.55
C LYS A 218 -2.35 -0.78 29.46
N PHE A 219 -1.88 -1.83 28.79
CA PHE A 219 -2.73 -2.63 27.92
C PHE A 219 -2.95 -4.01 28.54
N THR A 220 -4.18 -4.49 28.44
CA THR A 220 -4.62 -5.81 28.89
C THR A 220 -4.79 -6.69 27.66
N TRP A 221 -4.10 -7.83 27.61
CA TRP A 221 -4.35 -8.86 26.62
C TRP A 221 -4.83 -10.13 27.31
N ASP A 222 -5.81 -10.80 26.71
CA ASP A 222 -6.27 -12.13 27.15
C ASP A 222 -5.27 -13.16 26.65
N ASP A 223 -4.42 -13.67 27.56
CA ASP A 223 -3.56 -14.80 27.27
C ASP A 223 -4.40 -16.05 26.93
N GLU A 224 -3.79 -17.08 26.32
CA GLU A 224 -4.45 -18.38 26.02
C GLU A 224 -5.09 -19.07 27.25
N ALA A 225 -4.83 -18.55 28.46
CA ALA A 225 -5.38 -18.99 29.74
C ALA A 225 -6.59 -18.16 30.24
N ASP A 226 -7.10 -17.18 29.48
CA ASP A 226 -8.12 -16.20 29.91
C ASP A 226 -7.72 -15.43 31.20
N GLU A 227 -6.43 -15.24 31.44
CA GLU A 227 -5.91 -14.40 32.52
C GLU A 227 -5.55 -13.02 31.97
N GLU A 228 -6.14 -11.96 32.52
CA GLU A 228 -5.77 -10.57 32.19
C GLU A 228 -4.33 -10.30 32.69
N VAL A 229 -3.39 -10.18 31.75
CA VAL A 229 -2.02 -9.75 32.07
C VAL A 229 -1.93 -8.25 31.88
N GLU A 230 -1.68 -7.51 32.97
CA GLU A 230 -1.33 -6.09 32.92
C GLU A 230 0.14 -5.92 32.53
N ILE A 231 0.38 -5.30 31.38
CA ILE A 231 1.73 -4.88 30.97
C ILE A 231 1.84 -3.38 31.14
N GLU A 232 2.81 -2.93 31.95
CA GLU A 232 3.21 -1.52 31.99
C GLU A 232 4.11 -1.23 30.78
N LEU A 233 3.68 -0.32 29.92
CA LEU A 233 4.47 0.14 28.78
C LEU A 233 5.43 1.26 29.22
N PRO A 234 6.70 1.22 28.77
CA PRO A 234 7.65 2.27 29.10
C PRO A 234 7.27 3.57 28.39
N GLU A 235 7.51 4.71 29.05
CA GLU A 235 7.42 6.02 28.40
C GLU A 235 8.69 6.22 27.56
N THR A 236 8.55 6.17 26.24
CA THR A 236 9.65 6.36 25.30
C THR A 236 9.13 6.95 23.99
N SER A 237 9.83 7.95 23.47
CA SER A 237 9.62 8.47 22.12
C SER A 237 10.40 7.67 21.08
N LEU A 238 10.03 7.79 19.80
CA LEU A 238 10.74 7.12 18.72
C LEU A 238 12.22 7.54 18.63
N VAL A 239 12.52 8.81 18.95
CA VAL A 239 13.89 9.33 18.96
C VAL A 239 14.69 8.74 20.11
N GLU A 240 14.14 8.71 21.33
CA GLU A 240 14.79 8.12 22.50
C GLU A 240 15.08 6.64 22.26
N TYR A 241 14.09 5.88 21.78
CA TYR A 241 14.26 4.47 21.43
C TYR A 241 15.42 4.26 20.44
N ALA A 242 15.41 5.03 19.35
CA ALA A 242 16.42 4.89 18.29
C ALA A 242 17.84 5.22 18.78
N VAL A 243 18.00 6.24 19.65
CA VAL A 243 19.29 6.62 20.23
C VAL A 243 19.78 5.58 21.24
N GLU A 244 18.91 5.10 22.13
CA GLU A 244 19.26 4.11 23.17
C GLU A 244 19.69 2.76 22.57
N HIS A 245 19.24 2.45 21.36
CA HIS A 245 19.53 1.20 20.64
C HIS A 245 20.62 1.36 19.57
N ASP A 246 21.34 2.49 19.56
CA ASP A 246 22.39 2.80 18.57
C ASP A 246 21.90 2.72 17.10
N LEU A 247 20.61 3.00 16.87
CA LEU A 247 19.98 3.00 15.54
C LEU A 247 19.94 4.39 14.90
N PHE A 248 20.16 5.43 15.69
CA PHE A 248 20.20 6.81 15.23
C PHE A 248 21.10 7.67 16.13
N ASP A 249 21.93 8.51 15.53
CA ASP A 249 22.75 9.48 16.27
C ASP A 249 22.00 10.81 16.36
N SER A 250 21.63 11.28 17.55
CA SER A 250 20.91 12.56 17.67
C SER A 250 21.79 13.80 17.47
N GLU A 251 23.12 13.67 17.44
CA GLU A 251 24.01 14.79 17.16
C GLU A 251 23.95 15.17 15.67
N VAL A 252 23.76 16.45 15.36
CA VAL A 252 23.85 16.97 13.99
C VAL A 252 25.34 17.05 13.62
N PRO A 253 25.80 16.41 12.52
CA PRO A 253 27.19 16.54 12.09
C PRO A 253 27.56 18.02 11.91
N SER A 254 28.62 18.46 12.59
CA SER A 254 29.12 19.84 12.59
C SER A 254 29.61 20.34 11.25
#